data_AF-A0A8X7TIS1-F1
#
_entry.id   AF-A0A8X7TIS1-F1
#
_cell.length_a   1.000
_cell.length_b   1.000
_cell.length_c   1.000
_cell.angle_alpha   90.00
_cell.angle_beta   90.00
_cell.angle_gamma   90.00
#
_symmetry.space_group_name_H-M   'P 1'
#
loop_
_entity.id
_entity.type
_entity.pdbx_description
1 polymer ?
#
loop_
_entity_poly.entity_id
_entity_poly.type
_entity_poly.pdbx_seq_one_letter_code
_entity_poly.pdbx_strand_id
1 'polypeptide(L)'
;MDSGAVDMVHKWQYVGPKTDRNLFMRMLIQPVTRNKVKTVRASVVALFLGRADDVVSLLAKELPELALKKENCTEMTWFQSALWWDNRVNATQTDPKVFLDRNLDSSSFGKRKSDYVATEIPRNGIESLFKKMIEIKVAIAHPHVSLFLDFQQHVDVTATASPPTTEDDEDTIFNLKFI
;
A
#
# COMPACT_ATOMS: atom_id res chain seq x y z
N MET A 1 13.64 13.43 13.07
CA MET A 1 12.76 12.70 12.14
C MET A 1 11.81 13.71 11.53
N ASP A 2 11.55 13.60 10.24
CA ASP A 2 10.62 14.49 9.55
C ASP A 2 9.19 14.19 10.03
N SER A 3 8.54 15.14 10.69
CA SER A 3 7.23 14.92 11.33
C SER A 3 6.14 14.64 10.29
N GLY A 4 6.31 15.14 9.06
CA GLY A 4 5.29 15.06 8.01
C GLY A 4 4.92 13.62 7.64
N ALA A 5 5.88 12.68 7.61
CA ALA A 5 5.58 11.29 7.28
C ALA A 5 4.77 10.59 8.39
N VAL A 6 5.13 10.83 9.65
CA VAL A 6 4.41 10.28 10.81
C VAL A 6 2.99 10.83 10.85
N ASP A 7 2.83 12.14 10.67
CA ASP A 7 1.53 12.81 10.70
C ASP A 7 0.64 12.34 9.55
N MET A 8 1.22 12.11 8.36
CA MET A 8 0.53 11.53 7.20
C MET A 8 0.00 10.12 7.51
N VAL A 9 0.85 9.22 8.02
CA VAL A 9 0.42 7.85 8.36
C VAL A 9 -0.67 7.89 9.41
N HIS A 10 -0.48 8.71 10.44
CA HIS A 10 -1.47 8.84 11.51
C HIS A 10 -2.83 9.27 10.97
N LYS A 11 -2.88 10.31 10.13
CA LYS A 11 -4.15 10.79 9.51
C LYS A 11 -4.77 9.76 8.57
N TRP A 12 -3.95 9.12 7.74
CA TRP A 12 -4.43 8.13 6.77
C TRP A 12 -5.16 6.96 7.44
N GLN A 13 -4.75 6.52 8.64
CA GLN A 13 -5.47 5.45 9.37
C GLN A 13 -6.95 5.79 9.63
N TYR A 14 -7.31 7.07 9.73
CA TYR A 14 -8.69 7.48 9.97
C TYR A 14 -9.50 7.65 8.68
N VAL A 15 -8.83 7.92 7.54
CA VAL A 15 -9.49 8.23 6.26
C VAL A 15 -9.51 7.02 5.34
N GLY A 16 -8.37 6.36 5.14
CA GLY A 16 -8.20 5.25 4.20
C GLY A 16 -9.26 4.14 4.31
N PRO A 17 -9.60 3.66 5.51
CA PRO A 17 -10.59 2.59 5.68
C PRO A 17 -12.04 3.04 5.52
N LYS A 18 -12.31 4.36 5.61
CA LYS A 18 -13.66 4.94 5.77
C LYS A 18 -14.09 5.84 4.60
N THR A 19 -13.22 6.05 3.62
CA THR A 19 -13.45 6.88 2.42
C THR A 19 -14.46 6.24 1.45
N ASP A 20 -14.62 6.83 0.26
CA ASP A 20 -15.50 6.35 -0.81
C ASP A 20 -15.19 4.90 -1.20
N ARG A 21 -16.22 4.08 -1.42
CA ARG A 21 -16.10 2.66 -1.79
C ARG A 21 -15.45 2.44 -3.15
N ASN A 22 -15.47 3.44 -4.02
CA ASN A 22 -14.80 3.42 -5.31
C ASN A 22 -13.30 3.73 -5.19
N LEU A 23 -12.84 4.16 -4.01
CA LEU A 23 -11.46 4.50 -3.74
C LEU A 23 -10.78 3.43 -2.89
N PHE A 24 -9.92 2.66 -3.53
CA PHE A 24 -8.94 1.82 -2.83
C PHE A 24 -7.66 2.64 -2.60
N MET A 25 -7.19 2.70 -1.34
CA MET A 25 -5.92 3.33 -0.98
C MET A 25 -5.07 2.38 -0.14
N ARG A 26 -3.79 2.31 -0.49
CA ARG A 26 -2.75 1.58 0.23
C ARG A 26 -1.65 2.54 0.64
N MET A 27 -1.16 2.39 1.88
CA MET A 27 0.01 3.13 2.32
C MET A 27 1.26 2.26 2.27
N LEU A 28 2.25 2.75 1.54
CA LEU A 28 3.56 2.15 1.38
C LEU A 28 4.58 2.91 2.23
N ILE A 29 5.16 2.23 3.23
CA ILE A 29 6.14 2.83 4.14
C ILE A 29 7.48 2.14 3.91
N GLN A 30 8.50 2.91 3.55
CA GLN A 30 9.81 2.39 3.15
C GLN A 30 10.95 3.23 3.71
N PRO A 31 12.06 2.61 4.17
CA PRO A 31 13.27 3.35 4.47
C PRO A 31 13.91 3.86 3.17
N VAL A 32 14.30 5.12 3.15
CA VAL A 32 14.97 5.75 2.01
C VAL A 32 16.19 6.53 2.50
N THR A 33 17.22 6.63 1.67
CA THR A 33 18.38 7.49 1.96
C THR A 33 18.29 8.75 1.12
N ARG A 34 18.17 9.91 1.77
CA ARG A 34 18.16 11.23 1.11
C ARG A 34 19.33 12.03 1.65
N ASN A 35 20.20 12.53 0.77
CA ASN A 35 21.37 13.34 1.14
C ASN A 35 22.24 12.69 2.25
N LYS A 36 22.51 11.38 2.13
CA LYS A 36 23.25 10.55 3.13
C LYS A 36 22.55 10.38 4.48
N VAL A 37 21.33 10.89 4.65
CA VAL A 37 20.51 10.70 5.85
C VAL A 37 19.46 9.63 5.57
N LYS A 38 19.42 8.59 6.40
CA LYS A 38 18.33 7.60 6.37
C LYS A 38 17.07 8.23 6.96
N THR A 39 15.96 8.08 6.24
CA THR A 39 14.63 8.52 6.67
C THR A 39 13.59 7.49 6.22
N VAL A 40 12.33 7.72 6.56
CA VAL A 40 11.20 6.91 6.09
C VAL A 40 10.39 7.74 5.10
N ARG A 41 10.03 7.12 3.98
CA ARG A 41 9.05 7.64 3.03
C ARG A 41 7.72 6.93 3.26
N ALA A 42 6.65 7.69 3.40
CA ALA A 42 5.29 7.20 3.28
C ALA A 42 4.73 7.66 1.93
N SER A 43 4.22 6.71 1.14
CA SER A 43 3.57 6.97 -0.15
C SER A 43 2.17 6.39 -0.13
N VAL A 44 1.19 7.10 -0.68
CA VAL A 44 -0.14 6.55 -0.93
C VAL A 44 -0.20 6.06 -2.37
N VAL A 45 -0.63 4.83 -2.55
CA VAL A 45 -0.94 4.25 -3.86
C VAL A 45 -2.43 3.96 -3.89
N ALA A 46 -3.11 4.38 -4.95
CA ALA A 46 -4.56 4.33 -5.00
C ALA A 46 -5.08 3.83 -6.34
N LEU A 47 -6.25 3.18 -6.29
CA LEU A 47 -7.08 2.85 -7.45
C LEU A 47 -8.45 3.49 -7.21
N PHE A 48 -8.92 4.26 -8.19
CA PHE A 48 -10.22 4.91 -8.11
C PHE A 48 -11.09 4.51 -9.30
N LEU A 49 -12.29 4.01 -9.02
CA LEU A 49 -13.29 3.67 -10.04
C LEU A 49 -14.07 4.93 -10.43
N GLY A 50 -13.42 5.84 -11.15
CA GLY A 50 -14.00 7.11 -11.59
C GLY A 50 -13.00 8.00 -12.34
N ARG A 51 -13.30 9.29 -12.44
CA ARG A 51 -12.44 10.26 -13.14
C ARG A 51 -11.39 10.85 -12.20
N ALA A 52 -10.25 11.30 -12.75
CA ALA A 52 -9.18 11.91 -11.98
C ALA A 52 -9.64 13.17 -11.20
N ASP A 53 -10.53 13.98 -11.80
CA ASP A 53 -11.04 15.20 -11.16
C ASP A 53 -11.89 14.89 -9.91
N ASP A 54 -12.61 13.76 -9.92
CA ASP A 54 -13.47 13.34 -8.81
C ASP A 54 -12.62 12.90 -7.61
N VAL A 55 -11.58 12.08 -7.83
CA VAL A 55 -10.68 11.62 -6.75
C VAL A 55 -9.84 12.75 -6.19
N VAL A 56 -9.38 13.68 -7.02
CA VAL A 56 -8.67 14.89 -6.57
C VAL A 56 -9.58 15.72 -5.68
N SER A 57 -10.84 15.93 -6.09
CA SER A 57 -11.83 16.69 -5.32
C SER A 57 -12.21 15.99 -4.01
N LEU A 58 -12.31 14.65 -4.03
CA LEU A 58 -12.58 13.83 -2.85
C LEU A 58 -11.44 13.93 -1.83
N LEU A 59 -10.21 13.67 -2.26
CA LEU A 59 -9.04 13.69 -1.37
C LEU A 59 -8.65 15.10 -0.93
N ALA A 60 -8.98 16.14 -1.69
CA ALA A 60 -8.86 17.51 -1.21
C ALA A 60 -9.77 17.82 0.00
N LYS A 61 -10.89 17.09 0.15
CA LYS A 61 -11.80 17.24 1.29
C LYS A 61 -11.42 16.34 2.46
N GLU A 62 -11.09 15.08 2.17
CA GLU A 62 -10.90 14.06 3.22
C GLU A 62 -9.45 13.90 3.69
N LEU A 63 -8.47 14.14 2.80
CA LEU A 63 -7.04 14.02 3.10
C LEU A 63 -6.23 15.13 2.40
N PRO A 64 -6.49 16.42 2.70
CA PRO A 64 -5.87 17.55 2.02
C PRO A 64 -4.34 17.56 2.13
N GLU A 65 -3.78 16.94 3.17
CA GLU A 65 -2.34 16.83 3.40
C GLU A 65 -1.62 16.01 2.32
N LEU A 66 -2.36 15.13 1.62
CA LEU A 66 -1.80 14.38 0.50
C LEU A 66 -1.50 15.32 -0.68
N ALA A 67 -2.20 16.45 -0.77
CA ALA A 67 -2.07 17.46 -1.81
C ALA A 67 -2.06 16.85 -3.22
N LEU A 68 -2.93 15.84 -3.44
CA LEU A 68 -3.02 15.12 -4.71
C LEU A 68 -3.36 16.11 -5.82
N LYS A 69 -2.54 16.11 -6.88
CA LYS A 69 -2.80 16.89 -8.08
C LYS A 69 -3.20 15.97 -9.21
N LYS A 70 -3.93 16.52 -10.19
CA LYS A 70 -4.37 15.78 -11.38
C LYS A 70 -3.19 15.21 -12.16
N GLU A 71 -2.04 15.89 -12.17
CA GLU A 71 -0.82 15.41 -12.83
C GLU A 71 -0.24 14.13 -12.19
N ASN A 72 -0.68 13.79 -10.98
CA ASN A 72 -0.31 12.54 -10.31
C ASN A 72 -1.29 11.40 -10.60
N CYS A 73 -2.40 11.68 -11.27
CA CYS A 73 -3.40 10.70 -11.65
C CYS A 73 -3.16 10.24 -13.10
N THR A 74 -3.14 8.93 -13.31
CA THR A 74 -3.11 8.35 -14.66
C THR A 74 -4.41 7.61 -14.89
N GLU A 75 -5.27 8.16 -15.75
CA GLU A 75 -6.50 7.48 -16.16
C GLU A 75 -6.17 6.36 -17.15
N MET A 76 -6.69 5.17 -16.89
CA MET A 76 -6.46 3.99 -17.72
C MET A 76 -7.65 3.03 -17.61
N THR A 77 -7.72 2.06 -18.53
CA THR A 77 -8.73 1.00 -18.44
C THR A 77 -8.45 0.09 -17.23
N TRP A 78 -9.47 -0.64 -16.76
CA TRP A 78 -9.31 -1.57 -15.63
C TRP A 78 -8.21 -2.62 -15.89
N PHE A 79 -8.13 -3.17 -17.10
CA PHE A 79 -7.06 -4.11 -17.49
C PHE A 79 -5.66 -3.48 -17.39
N GLN A 80 -5.50 -2.25 -17.84
CA GLN A 80 -4.23 -1.52 -17.73
C GLN A 80 -3.90 -1.25 -16.26
N SER A 81 -4.90 -0.98 -15.42
CA SER A 81 -4.67 -0.79 -13.98
C SER A 81 -4.11 -2.06 -13.33
N ALA A 82 -4.61 -3.24 -13.68
CA ALA A 82 -4.06 -4.51 -13.19
C ALA A 82 -2.59 -4.69 -13.58
N LEU A 83 -2.20 -4.32 -14.81
CA LEU A 83 -0.80 -4.32 -15.24
C LEU A 83 0.04 -3.28 -14.50
N TRP A 84 -0.53 -2.12 -14.19
CA TRP A 84 0.15 -1.07 -13.43
C TRP A 84 0.45 -1.54 -11.99
N TRP A 85 -0.47 -2.26 -11.36
CA TRP A 85 -0.28 -2.85 -10.02
C TRP A 85 0.76 -3.97 -9.99
N ASP A 86 0.92 -4.73 -11.07
CA ASP A 86 1.99 -5.74 -11.19
C ASP A 86 3.38 -5.08 -11.32
N ASN A 87 3.46 -3.86 -11.87
CA ASN A 87 4.67 -3.03 -11.93
C ASN A 87 5.86 -3.69 -12.67
N ARG A 88 5.61 -4.65 -13.57
CA ARG A 88 6.64 -5.30 -14.40
C ARG A 88 6.72 -4.78 -15.83
N VAL A 89 5.62 -4.23 -16.31
CA VAL A 89 5.45 -3.84 -17.72
C VAL A 89 4.85 -2.45 -17.84
N ASN A 90 5.02 -1.82 -19.01
CA ASN A 90 4.35 -0.57 -19.28
C ASN A 90 2.87 -0.83 -19.58
N ALA A 91 2.02 -0.59 -18.59
CA ALA A 91 0.57 -0.79 -18.66
C ALA A 91 -0.09 -0.17 -19.91
N THR A 92 0.45 0.93 -20.44
CA THR A 92 -0.15 1.60 -21.62
C THR A 92 0.25 0.97 -22.96
N GLN A 93 1.32 0.18 -22.99
CA GLN A 93 1.92 -0.37 -24.23
C GLN A 93 1.83 -1.90 -24.32
N THR A 94 1.47 -2.58 -23.23
CA THR A 94 1.43 -4.04 -23.16
C THR A 94 0.11 -4.59 -23.71
N ASP A 95 0.20 -5.59 -24.57
CA ASP A 95 -0.95 -6.36 -25.06
C ASP A 95 -1.59 -7.13 -23.88
N PRO A 96 -2.93 -7.04 -23.69
CA PRO A 96 -3.65 -7.80 -22.67
C PRO A 96 -3.40 -9.31 -22.67
N LYS A 97 -2.94 -9.89 -23.79
CA LYS A 97 -2.55 -11.30 -23.85
C LYS A 97 -1.44 -11.70 -22.87
N VAL A 98 -0.72 -10.74 -22.28
CA VAL A 98 0.25 -11.03 -21.21
C VAL A 98 -0.38 -11.77 -20.03
N PHE A 99 -1.67 -11.57 -19.74
CA PHE A 99 -2.39 -12.30 -18.70
C PHE A 99 -2.58 -13.80 -19.00
N LEU A 100 -2.31 -14.23 -20.25
CA LEU A 100 -2.36 -15.63 -20.65
C LEU A 100 -1.01 -16.34 -20.43
N ASP A 101 0.08 -15.59 -20.18
CA ASP A 101 1.37 -16.16 -19.86
C ASP A 101 1.35 -16.77 -18.46
N ARG A 102 1.84 -18.02 -18.35
CA ARG A 102 1.91 -18.79 -17.11
C ARG A 102 3.35 -19.10 -16.70
N ASN A 103 4.33 -18.51 -17.37
CA ASN A 103 5.72 -18.62 -16.97
C ASN A 103 5.92 -17.96 -15.61
N LEU A 104 6.38 -18.74 -14.64
CA LEU A 104 6.65 -18.24 -13.30
C LEU A 104 7.86 -17.31 -13.35
N ASP A 105 7.70 -16.14 -12.74
CA ASP A 105 8.80 -15.20 -12.57
C ASP A 105 9.87 -15.70 -11.60
N SER A 106 11.05 -15.07 -11.67
CA SER A 106 12.08 -15.27 -10.68
C SER A 106 11.62 -14.78 -9.30
N SER A 107 11.84 -15.59 -8.26
CA SER A 107 11.57 -15.22 -6.87
C SER A 107 12.86 -14.80 -6.17
N SER A 108 12.75 -13.85 -5.25
CA SER A 108 13.84 -13.46 -4.37
C SER A 108 13.61 -14.03 -2.97
N PHE A 109 14.69 -14.40 -2.28
CA PHE A 109 14.61 -14.77 -0.87
C PHE A 109 14.10 -13.58 -0.06
N GLY A 110 13.03 -13.78 0.70
CA GLY A 110 12.43 -12.75 1.54
C GLY A 110 11.65 -13.37 2.68
N LYS A 111 11.67 -12.70 3.83
CA LYS A 111 10.79 -13.00 4.96
C LYS A 111 9.69 -11.95 5.00
N ARG A 112 8.43 -12.40 5.02
CA ARG A 112 7.25 -11.54 5.13
C ARG A 112 6.47 -11.92 6.37
N LYS A 113 5.92 -10.90 7.03
CA LYS A 113 4.98 -11.02 8.15
C LYS A 113 3.85 -10.03 7.88
N SER A 114 2.67 -10.35 8.37
CA SER A 114 1.44 -9.56 8.22
C SER A 114 0.72 -9.52 9.56
N ASP A 115 0.14 -8.38 9.88
CA ASP A 115 -0.66 -8.17 11.09
C ASP A 115 -1.94 -7.41 10.72
N TYR A 116 -2.99 -7.62 11.50
CA TYR A 116 -4.25 -6.87 11.39
C TYR A 116 -4.29 -5.75 12.43
N VAL A 117 -4.67 -4.55 12.00
CA VAL A 117 -4.80 -3.38 12.86
C VAL A 117 -6.28 -3.10 13.10
N ALA A 118 -6.78 -3.38 14.30
CA ALA A 118 -8.18 -3.14 14.67
C ALA A 118 -8.43 -1.72 15.20
N THR A 119 -7.44 -1.13 15.88
CA THR A 119 -7.47 0.25 16.39
C THR A 119 -6.28 1.00 15.85
N GLU A 120 -6.48 2.27 15.50
CA GLU A 120 -5.46 3.11 14.89
C GLU A 120 -4.18 3.15 15.75
N ILE A 121 -3.01 2.98 15.12
CA ILE A 121 -1.73 2.98 15.82
C ILE A 121 -1.50 4.41 16.35
N PRO A 122 -1.23 4.57 17.66
CA PRO A 122 -0.99 5.89 18.22
C PRO A 122 0.31 6.48 17.64
N ARG A 123 0.38 7.81 17.61
CA ARG A 123 1.49 8.54 16.99
C ARG A 123 2.87 8.09 17.47
N ASN A 124 3.05 7.89 18.78
CA ASN A 124 4.30 7.39 19.37
C ASN A 124 4.66 5.96 18.89
N GLY A 125 3.67 5.12 18.60
CA GLY A 125 3.83 3.80 18.00
C GLY A 125 4.39 3.89 16.58
N ILE A 126 3.83 4.79 15.76
CA ILE A 126 4.32 5.06 14.39
C ILE A 126 5.76 5.58 14.41
N GLU A 127 6.08 6.52 15.31
CA GLU A 127 7.45 7.03 15.47
C GLU A 127 8.43 5.92 15.86
N SER A 128 8.02 5.05 16.79
CA SER A 128 8.84 3.92 17.24
C SER A 128 9.05 2.90 16.12
N LEU A 129 8.02 2.64 15.31
CA LEU A 129 8.11 1.82 14.11
C LEU A 129 9.13 2.40 13.12
N PHE A 130 9.07 3.70 12.85
CA PHE A 130 9.96 4.35 11.90
C PHE A 130 11.42 4.33 12.38
N LYS A 131 11.66 4.44 13.70
CA LYS A 131 13.00 4.35 14.28
C LYS A 131 13.58 2.97 14.03
N LYS A 132 12.81 1.93 14.34
CA LYS A 132 13.18 0.54 14.05
C LYS A 132 13.48 0.31 12.57
N MET A 133 12.63 0.82 11.66
CA MET A 133 12.85 0.68 10.21
C MET A 133 14.18 1.30 9.73
N ILE A 134 14.62 2.41 10.33
CA ILE A 134 15.89 3.07 10.01
C ILE A 134 17.09 2.32 10.61
N GLU A 135 16.92 1.79 11.83
CA GLU A 135 17.95 1.04 12.57
C GLU A 135 18.28 -0.30 11.93
N ILE A 136 17.28 -0.98 11.35
CA ILE A 136 17.47 -2.26 10.68
C ILE A 136 18.44 -2.07 9.50
N LYS A 137 19.71 -2.46 9.73
CA LYS A 137 20.71 -2.66 8.70
C LYS A 137 20.50 -4.07 8.15
N VAL A 138 19.62 -4.27 7.18
CA VAL A 138 19.58 -5.56 6.49
C VAL A 138 20.84 -5.67 5.64
N ALA A 139 21.79 -6.49 6.10
CA ALA A 139 22.98 -6.89 5.37
C ALA A 139 22.61 -7.93 4.30
N ILE A 140 21.80 -7.55 3.31
CA ILE A 140 21.50 -8.35 2.11
C ILE A 140 21.32 -7.38 0.95
N ALA A 141 21.84 -7.74 -0.22
CA ALA A 141 22.04 -6.91 -1.41
C ALA A 141 20.81 -6.11 -1.95
N HIS A 142 19.60 -6.31 -1.42
CA HIS A 142 18.40 -5.54 -1.76
C HIS A 142 17.49 -5.36 -0.53
N PRO A 143 17.71 -4.33 0.33
CA PRO A 143 16.93 -4.13 1.54
C PRO A 143 15.57 -3.49 1.23
N HIS A 144 14.57 -4.29 0.89
CA HIS A 144 13.17 -3.83 0.84
C HIS A 144 12.43 -4.24 2.12
N VAL A 145 12.66 -3.52 3.23
CA VAL A 145 11.68 -3.50 4.32
C VAL A 145 10.57 -2.55 3.89
N SER A 146 9.49 -3.10 3.35
CA SER A 146 8.30 -2.32 3.00
C SER A 146 7.18 -2.75 3.93
N LEU A 147 6.64 -1.81 4.67
CA LEU A 147 5.41 -2.05 5.40
C LEU A 147 4.26 -1.62 4.48
N PHE A 148 3.34 -2.54 4.29
CA PHE A 148 2.11 -2.29 3.56
C PHE A 148 1.00 -2.21 4.59
N LEU A 149 0.41 -1.02 4.74
CA LEU A 149 -0.83 -0.89 5.48
C LEU A 149 -1.96 -1.01 4.47
N ASP A 150 -2.64 -2.14 4.53
CA ASP A 150 -3.88 -2.40 3.83
C ASP A 150 -4.96 -2.54 4.89
N PHE A 151 -5.94 -1.64 4.89
CA PHE A 151 -7.15 -1.85 5.66
C PHE A 151 -8.14 -2.55 4.75
N GLN A 152 -8.56 -3.74 5.15
CA GLN A 152 -9.65 -4.44 4.50
C GLN A 152 -10.92 -3.59 4.70
N GLN A 153 -11.38 -2.89 3.66
CA GLN A 153 -12.65 -2.18 3.70
C GLN A 153 -13.76 -3.22 3.92
N HIS A 154 -14.40 -3.15 5.10
CA HIS A 154 -15.54 -3.95 5.56
C HIS A 154 -15.75 -5.30 4.84
N VAL A 155 -14.96 -6.31 5.20
CA VAL A 155 -15.38 -7.71 5.00
C VAL A 155 -16.38 -8.04 6.09
N ASP A 156 -17.60 -8.42 5.70
CA ASP A 156 -18.56 -9.02 6.62
C ASP A 156 -18.00 -10.38 7.06
N VAL A 157 -17.42 -10.42 8.26
CA VAL A 157 -16.68 -11.57 8.80
C VAL A 157 -17.60 -12.79 9.02
N THR A 158 -18.92 -12.59 8.92
CA THR A 158 -19.91 -13.66 9.01
C THR A 158 -20.21 -14.37 7.68
N ALA A 159 -19.74 -13.81 6.55
CA ALA A 159 -20.08 -14.32 5.22
C ALA A 159 -19.01 -15.24 4.59
N THR A 160 -17.84 -15.44 5.21
CA THR A 160 -16.76 -16.25 4.65
C THR A 160 -16.06 -17.12 5.69
N ALA A 161 -15.56 -18.29 5.27
CA ALA A 161 -14.93 -19.31 6.11
C ALA A 161 -13.51 -18.96 6.61
N SER A 162 -13.15 -17.68 6.67
CA SER A 162 -11.79 -17.25 7.04
C SER A 162 -11.83 -16.01 7.92
N PRO A 163 -12.12 -16.16 9.23
CA PRO A 163 -11.91 -15.07 10.18
C PRO A 163 -10.41 -14.73 10.25
N PRO A 164 -10.03 -13.46 10.49
CA PRO A 164 -8.64 -13.10 10.71
C PRO A 164 -8.16 -13.75 12.03
N THR A 165 -7.41 -14.85 11.92
CA THR A 165 -6.79 -15.52 13.06
C THR A 165 -5.46 -14.84 13.40
N THR A 166 -5.23 -14.59 14.69
CA THR A 166 -3.96 -14.07 15.23
C THR A 166 -2.96 -15.20 15.51
N GLU A 167 -2.99 -16.27 14.71
CA GLU A 167 -2.20 -17.47 14.96
C GLU A 167 -1.01 -17.50 13.99
N ASP A 168 0.19 -17.65 14.55
CA ASP A 168 1.49 -17.75 13.86
C ASP A 168 1.54 -19.04 13.00
N ASP A 169 0.75 -19.11 11.93
CA ASP A 169 0.86 -20.17 10.94
C ASP A 169 1.81 -19.72 9.82
N GLU A 170 3.05 -20.22 9.91
CA GLU A 170 3.95 -20.29 8.76
C GLU A 170 3.22 -21.00 7.60
N ASP A 171 3.30 -20.42 6.40
CA ASP A 171 2.79 -20.95 5.11
C ASP A 171 1.34 -20.67 4.69
N THR A 172 0.67 -19.64 5.21
CA THR A 172 -0.55 -19.15 4.53
C THR A 172 -0.22 -18.18 3.39
N ILE A 173 -0.22 -18.71 2.16
CA ILE A 173 -0.28 -17.93 0.92
C ILE A 173 -1.58 -17.11 0.97
N PHE A 174 -1.48 -15.80 1.15
CA PHE A 174 -2.61 -14.89 1.01
C PHE A 174 -3.19 -15.01 -0.40
N ASN A 175 -4.38 -15.60 -0.51
CA ASN A 175 -5.20 -15.56 -1.71
C ASN A 175 -5.69 -14.11 -1.91
N LEU A 176 -4.89 -13.30 -2.62
CA LEU A 176 -5.31 -11.99 -3.12
C LEU A 176 -6.33 -12.21 -4.24
N LYS A 177 -7.62 -12.20 -3.91
CA LYS A 177 -8.68 -11.99 -4.89
C LYS A 177 -8.75 -10.48 -5.19
N PHE A 178 -8.33 -10.10 -6.39
CA PHE A 178 -8.69 -8.81 -6.98
C PHE A 178 -10.06 -8.98 -7.66
N ILE A 179 -11.04 -8.15 -7.31
CA ILE A 179 -12.27 -7.93 -8.09
C ILE A 179 -12.13 -6.55 -8.73
#